data_AF-A0A937V226-F1
#
_entry.id   AF-A0A937V226-F1
#
_cell.length_a   1.000
_cell.length_b   1.000
_cell.length_c   1.000
_cell.angle_alpha   90.00
_cell.angle_beta   90.00
_cell.angle_gamma   90.00
#
_symmetry.space_group_name_H-M   'P 1'
#
loop_
_entity.id
_entity.type
_entity.pdbx_description
1 polymer ?
#
loop_
_entity_poly.entity_id
_entity_poly.type
_entity_poly.pdbx_seq_one_letter_code
_entity_poly.pdbx_strand_id
1 'polypeptide(L)'
;MLKLLKFLLIIAGAFLVVSNIEPYISVTQLIFSDTKGVDTCDVLGFMPFVGGIFQGVCGFFGAVIYSLAGFIVWAIFQIVELLPIANSFNIPFLSNLLSKMQTAPQVDEEERDRAAVKRLKQKHNSIVERSLGALLAFSWVMYLLDLGLMSWLYSPLNEMGELDIKALMRVLLGVFGVEVVILGLTLISNIIDPQSIKYQKAEQKPVREY
;
A
#
# COMPACT_ATOMS: atom_id res chain seq x y z
N MET A 1 16.71 14.42 -21.03
CA MET A 1 16.51 12.95 -20.92
C MET A 1 15.88 12.54 -19.59
N LEU A 2 16.43 12.92 -18.44
CA LEU A 2 15.88 12.51 -17.13
C LEU A 2 14.43 12.96 -16.87
N LYS A 3 14.06 14.18 -17.28
CA LYS A 3 12.66 14.66 -17.20
C LYS A 3 11.70 13.82 -18.03
N LEU A 4 12.13 13.39 -19.22
CA LEU A 4 11.35 12.52 -20.10
C LEU A 4 11.19 11.12 -19.48
N LEU A 5 12.27 10.55 -18.93
CA LEU A 5 12.22 9.27 -18.22
C LEU A 5 11.29 9.32 -17.00
N LYS A 6 11.38 10.37 -16.17
CA LYS A 6 10.44 10.60 -15.04
C LYS A 6 8.99 10.64 -15.53
N PHE A 7 8.72 11.37 -16.62
CA PHE A 7 7.38 11.46 -17.18
C PHE A 7 6.85 10.11 -17.70
N LEU A 8 7.69 9.35 -18.42
CA LEU A 8 7.33 8.01 -18.89
C LEU A 8 7.05 7.05 -17.72
N LEU A 9 7.83 7.11 -16.65
CA LEU A 9 7.60 6.32 -15.44
C LEU A 9 6.29 6.72 -14.73
N ILE A 10 5.94 8.00 -14.69
CA ILE A 10 4.66 8.44 -14.13
C ILE A 10 3.49 7.89 -14.95
N ILE A 11 3.57 7.92 -16.29
CA ILE A 11 2.55 7.35 -17.16
C ILE A 11 2.46 5.83 -16.96
N ALA A 12 3.59 5.13 -16.93
CA ALA A 12 3.63 3.70 -16.68
C ALA A 12 3.04 3.35 -15.31
N GLY A 13 3.36 4.12 -14.27
CA GLY A 13 2.80 3.98 -12.94
C GLY A 13 1.29 4.18 -12.91
N ALA A 14 0.77 5.20 -13.61
CA ALA A 14 -0.67 5.43 -13.71
C ALA A 14 -1.40 4.25 -14.38
N PHE A 15 -0.83 3.69 -15.45
CA PHE A 15 -1.38 2.51 -16.11
C PHE A 15 -1.35 1.27 -15.20
N LEU A 16 -0.24 1.06 -14.48
CA LEU A 16 -0.10 -0.07 -13.55
C LEU A 16 -1.08 0.05 -12.37
N VAL A 17 -1.31 1.26 -11.83
CA VAL A 17 -2.33 1.48 -10.80
C VAL A 17 -3.70 1.05 -11.29
N VAL A 18 -4.11 1.47 -12.49
CA VAL A 18 -5.41 1.09 -13.06
C VAL A 18 -5.49 -0.43 -13.26
N SER A 19 -4.43 -1.05 -13.80
CA SER A 19 -4.39 -2.50 -14.03
C SER A 19 -4.37 -3.32 -12.74
N ASN A 20 -3.76 -2.80 -11.66
CA ASN A 20 -3.63 -3.51 -10.40
C ASN A 20 -4.87 -3.39 -9.50
N ILE A 21 -5.78 -2.46 -9.78
CA ILE A 21 -7.06 -2.36 -9.04
C ILE A 21 -8.05 -3.46 -9.49
N GLU A 22 -8.02 -3.85 -10.78
CA GLU A 22 -8.98 -4.78 -11.38
C GLU A 22 -9.10 -6.15 -10.65
N PRO A 23 -7.99 -6.79 -10.23
CA PRO A 23 -8.04 -7.99 -9.40
C PRO A 23 -8.84 -7.82 -8.10
N TYR A 24 -8.68 -6.69 -7.43
CA TYR A 24 -9.33 -6.42 -6.15
C TYR A 24 -10.81 -6.14 -6.32
N ILE A 25 -11.22 -5.51 -7.43
CA ILE A 25 -12.64 -5.38 -7.81
C ILE A 25 -13.25 -6.76 -8.04
N SER A 26 -12.53 -7.66 -8.72
CA SER A 26 -13.02 -9.02 -8.98
C SER A 26 -13.21 -9.80 -7.67
N VAL A 27 -12.27 -9.67 -6.73
CA VAL A 27 -12.36 -10.29 -5.41
C VAL A 27 -13.52 -9.73 -4.58
N THR A 28 -13.74 -8.42 -4.58
CA THR A 28 -14.88 -7.84 -3.86
C THR A 28 -16.21 -8.26 -4.48
N GLN A 29 -16.32 -8.32 -5.80
CA GLN A 29 -17.50 -8.85 -6.47
C GLN A 29 -17.78 -10.31 -6.09
N LEU A 30 -16.75 -11.15 -6.00
CA LEU A 30 -16.89 -12.55 -5.59
C LEU A 30 -17.36 -12.69 -4.13
N ILE A 31 -16.74 -11.94 -3.20
CA ILE A 31 -17.05 -12.03 -1.77
C ILE A 31 -18.45 -11.48 -1.44
N PHE A 32 -18.86 -10.42 -2.13
CA PHE A 32 -20.11 -9.72 -1.85
C PHE A 32 -21.25 -10.06 -2.82
N SER A 33 -21.03 -11.02 -3.73
CA SER A 33 -22.03 -11.49 -4.70
C SER A 33 -23.35 -11.94 -4.06
N ASP A 34 -23.32 -12.49 -2.84
CA ASP A 34 -24.49 -12.98 -2.10
C ASP A 34 -25.16 -11.94 -1.17
N THR A 35 -24.68 -10.69 -1.15
CA THR A 35 -25.34 -9.66 -0.35
C THR A 35 -26.62 -9.17 -1.02
N LYS A 36 -27.75 -9.73 -0.57
CA LYS A 36 -29.15 -9.39 -0.90
C LYS A 36 -29.55 -7.89 -0.78
N GLY A 37 -28.60 -6.99 -0.51
CA GLY A 37 -28.80 -5.54 -0.56
C GLY A 37 -28.92 -4.97 -1.98
N VAL A 38 -28.56 -5.76 -3.00
CA VAL A 38 -28.71 -5.40 -4.43
C VAL A 38 -29.94 -6.07 -5.08
N ASP A 39 -30.53 -7.09 -4.43
CA ASP A 39 -31.71 -7.83 -4.91
C ASP A 39 -33.00 -7.00 -5.01
N THR A 40 -33.04 -5.81 -4.39
CA THR A 40 -34.17 -4.89 -4.57
C THR A 40 -34.35 -4.50 -6.04
N CYS A 41 -33.30 -4.54 -6.84
CA CYS A 41 -33.34 -4.18 -8.25
C CYS A 41 -33.89 -5.32 -9.15
N ASP A 42 -33.73 -6.58 -8.75
CA ASP A 42 -34.29 -7.74 -9.46
C ASP A 42 -35.81 -7.83 -9.27
N VAL A 43 -36.33 -7.44 -8.11
CA VAL A 43 -37.77 -7.35 -7.84
C VAL A 43 -38.43 -6.21 -8.63
N LEU A 44 -37.71 -5.11 -8.87
CA LEU A 44 -38.17 -3.95 -9.63
C LEU A 44 -37.97 -4.08 -11.15
N GLY A 45 -37.13 -5.01 -11.61
CA GLY A 45 -36.86 -5.30 -13.02
C GLY A 45 -38.04 -5.90 -13.80
N PHE A 46 -39.09 -6.38 -13.10
CA PHE A 46 -40.26 -7.00 -13.73
C PHE A 46 -41.17 -6.01 -14.50
N MET A 47 -40.96 -4.69 -14.38
CA MET A 47 -41.74 -3.68 -15.09
C MET A 47 -41.06 -3.24 -16.40
N PRO A 48 -41.70 -3.36 -17.58
CA PRO A 48 -41.03 -3.27 -18.88
C PRO A 48 -40.48 -1.88 -19.27
N PHE A 49 -40.98 -0.79 -18.68
CA PHE A 49 -40.49 0.57 -18.96
C PHE A 49 -39.72 1.20 -17.80
N VAL A 50 -40.14 0.93 -16.56
CA VAL A 50 -39.49 1.44 -15.35
C VAL A 50 -38.30 0.56 -14.96
N GLY A 51 -38.43 -0.76 -15.12
CA GLY A 51 -37.40 -1.75 -14.79
C GLY A 51 -36.12 -1.57 -15.59
N GLY A 52 -36.18 -1.23 -16.89
CA GLY A 52 -34.97 -1.03 -17.70
C GLY A 52 -34.11 0.17 -17.26
N ILE A 53 -34.73 1.29 -16.87
CA ILE A 53 -34.03 2.47 -16.36
C ILE A 53 -33.49 2.18 -14.95
N PHE A 54 -34.30 1.58 -14.08
CA PHE A 54 -33.88 1.24 -12.72
C PHE A 54 -32.79 0.17 -12.68
N GLN A 55 -32.81 -0.81 -13.59
CA GLN A 55 -31.77 -1.84 -13.71
C GLN A 55 -30.46 -1.23 -14.24
N GLY A 56 -30.53 -0.28 -15.18
CA GLY A 56 -29.34 0.47 -15.64
C GLY A 56 -28.73 1.34 -14.54
N VAL A 57 -29.56 2.03 -13.75
CA VAL A 57 -29.12 2.87 -12.63
C VAL A 57 -28.58 2.01 -11.48
N CYS A 58 -29.26 0.92 -11.11
CA CYS A 58 -28.79 -0.03 -10.11
C CYS A 58 -27.48 -0.71 -10.52
N GLY A 59 -27.35 -1.14 -11.78
CA GLY A 59 -26.12 -1.73 -12.31
C GLY A 59 -24.95 -0.74 -12.27
N PHE A 60 -25.21 0.54 -12.56
CA PHE A 60 -24.21 1.61 -12.43
C PHE A 60 -23.78 1.81 -10.98
N PHE A 61 -24.72 1.95 -10.03
CA PHE A 61 -24.38 2.11 -8.61
C PHE A 61 -23.67 0.88 -8.04
N GLY A 62 -24.09 -0.33 -8.42
CA GLY A 62 -23.41 -1.57 -8.04
C GLY A 62 -21.97 -1.60 -8.54
N ALA A 63 -21.75 -1.29 -9.83
CA ALA A 63 -20.40 -1.20 -10.39
C ALA A 63 -19.53 -0.17 -9.66
N VAL A 64 -20.08 1.01 -9.33
CA VAL A 64 -19.37 2.05 -8.57
C VAL A 64 -19.01 1.56 -7.16
N ILE A 65 -19.94 0.91 -6.45
CA ILE A 65 -19.71 0.39 -5.09
C ILE A 65 -18.61 -0.68 -5.09
N TYR A 66 -18.69 -1.67 -5.99
CA TYR A 66 -17.67 -2.72 -6.08
C TYR A 66 -16.30 -2.16 -6.51
N SER A 67 -16.29 -1.20 -7.43
CA SER A 67 -15.06 -0.51 -7.84
C SER A 67 -14.42 0.25 -6.69
N LEU A 68 -15.24 0.97 -5.90
CA LEU A 68 -14.76 1.70 -4.72
C LEU A 68 -14.26 0.74 -3.63
N ALA A 69 -14.99 -0.34 -3.36
CA ALA A 69 -14.57 -1.37 -2.41
C ALA A 69 -13.25 -2.02 -2.85
N GLY A 70 -13.13 -2.40 -4.12
CA GLY A 70 -11.90 -2.97 -4.68
C GLY A 70 -10.72 -2.00 -4.56
N PHE A 71 -10.94 -0.71 -4.88
CA PHE A 71 -9.93 0.34 -4.70
C PHE A 71 -9.49 0.50 -3.24
N ILE A 72 -10.41 0.46 -2.28
CA ILE A 72 -10.08 0.56 -0.85
C ILE A 72 -9.23 -0.62 -0.41
N VAL A 73 -9.59 -1.84 -0.80
CA VAL A 73 -8.82 -3.05 -0.46
C VAL A 73 -7.42 -2.95 -1.08
N TRP A 74 -7.33 -2.65 -2.37
CA TRP A 74 -6.05 -2.42 -3.05
C TRP A 74 -5.19 -1.36 -2.34
N ALA A 75 -5.78 -0.21 -1.99
CA ALA A 75 -5.06 0.86 -1.33
C ALA A 75 -4.49 0.44 0.04
N ILE A 76 -5.20 -0.40 0.80
CA ILE A 76 -4.71 -0.92 2.08
C ILE A 76 -3.49 -1.82 1.85
N PHE A 77 -3.56 -2.74 0.89
CA PHE A 77 -2.42 -3.60 0.52
C PHE A 77 -1.22 -2.76 0.11
N GLN A 78 -1.43 -1.86 -0.86
CA GLN A 78 -0.38 -1.02 -1.41
C GLN A 78 0.27 -0.11 -0.36
N ILE A 79 -0.50 0.50 0.55
CA ILE A 79 0.07 1.35 1.62
C ILE A 79 1.00 0.55 2.51
N VAL A 80 0.61 -0.68 2.88
CA VAL A 80 1.39 -1.53 3.77
C VAL A 80 2.64 -2.09 3.07
N GLU A 81 2.52 -2.41 1.79
CA GLU A 81 3.62 -2.92 0.95
C GLU A 81 4.66 -1.84 0.62
N LEU A 82 4.24 -0.58 0.47
CA LEU A 82 5.17 0.52 0.19
C LEU A 82 5.90 1.05 1.43
N LEU A 83 5.47 0.70 2.64
CA LEU A 83 6.09 1.18 3.88
C LEU A 83 7.59 0.84 4.00
N PRO A 84 8.06 -0.39 3.74
CA PRO A 84 9.48 -0.71 3.74
C PRO A 84 10.30 0.11 2.73
N ILE A 85 9.74 0.39 1.54
CA ILE A 85 10.38 1.22 0.52
C ILE A 85 10.49 2.66 1.00
N ALA A 86 9.42 3.21 1.58
CA ALA A 86 9.45 4.54 2.18
C ALA A 86 10.46 4.63 3.33
N ASN A 87 10.52 3.61 4.19
CA ASN A 87 11.47 3.54 5.29
C ASN A 87 12.94 3.43 4.82
N SER A 88 13.21 2.75 3.71
CA SER A 88 14.59 2.48 3.28
C SER A 88 15.12 3.52 2.27
N PHE A 89 14.24 4.13 1.47
CA PHE A 89 14.64 4.91 0.30
C PHE A 89 14.04 6.31 0.23
N ASN A 90 13.07 6.69 1.06
CA ASN A 90 12.49 8.04 1.02
C ASN A 90 13.15 8.94 2.07
N ILE A 91 14.08 9.80 1.62
CA ILE A 91 14.85 10.71 2.48
C ILE A 91 13.93 11.60 3.35
N PRO A 92 12.91 12.29 2.79
CA PRO A 92 11.92 13.04 3.58
C PRO A 92 11.22 12.22 4.67
N PHE A 93 10.90 10.95 4.39
CA PHE A 93 10.27 10.07 5.38
C PHE A 93 11.26 9.76 6.52
N LEU A 94 12.48 9.36 6.19
CA LEU A 94 13.54 9.07 7.15
C LEU A 94 13.89 10.29 8.02
N SER A 95 14.00 11.48 7.43
CA SER A 95 14.30 12.70 8.19
C SER A 95 13.17 13.05 9.17
N ASN A 96 11.91 12.86 8.75
CA ASN A 96 10.75 13.08 9.62
C ASN A 96 10.67 12.06 10.75
N LEU A 97 10.94 10.79 10.44
CA LEU A 97 10.98 9.72 11.42
C LEU A 97 12.10 9.97 12.44
N LEU A 98 13.30 10.32 11.97
CA LEU A 98 14.45 10.63 12.84
C LEU A 98 14.17 11.84 13.73
N SER A 99 13.62 12.92 13.18
CA SER A 99 13.22 14.11 13.95
C SER A 99 12.20 13.76 15.04
N LYS A 100 11.20 12.92 14.72
CA LYS A 100 10.23 12.42 15.70
C LYS A 100 10.88 11.53 16.76
N MET A 101 11.83 10.67 16.39
CA MET A 101 12.56 9.84 17.35
C MET A 101 13.47 10.67 18.28
N GLN A 102 14.09 11.73 17.76
CA GLN A 102 14.94 12.65 18.53
C GLN A 102 14.15 13.62 19.44
N THR A 103 12.86 13.79 19.17
CA THR A 103 11.97 14.67 19.95
C THR A 103 11.02 13.88 20.86
N ALA A 104 10.91 12.57 20.68
CA ALA A 104 10.13 11.70 21.55
C ALA A 104 10.70 11.76 22.99
N PRO A 105 9.84 11.92 24.01
CA PRO A 105 10.28 11.88 25.39
C PRO A 105 10.84 10.48 25.70
N GLN A 106 12.14 10.39 25.90
CA GLN A 106 12.79 9.17 26.39
C GLN A 106 12.76 9.19 27.91
N VAL A 107 12.56 8.02 28.50
CA VAL A 107 12.62 7.87 29.96
C VAL A 107 14.02 7.40 30.32
N ASP A 108 14.78 8.24 31.02
CA ASP A 108 16.13 7.92 31.46
C ASP A 108 16.13 6.77 32.48
N GLU A 109 17.10 5.87 32.36
CA GLU A 109 17.34 4.83 33.34
C GLU A 109 18.13 5.40 34.52
N GLU A 110 17.61 5.26 35.74
CA GLU A 110 18.33 5.64 36.94
C GLU A 110 19.00 4.40 37.55
N GLU A 111 20.20 4.55 38.12
CA GLU A 111 20.90 3.41 38.75
C GLU A 111 20.07 2.75 39.85
N ARG A 112 19.28 3.55 40.57
CA ARG A 112 18.41 3.14 41.70
C ARG A 112 17.11 2.45 41.26
N ASP A 113 16.81 2.43 39.97
CA ASP A 113 15.59 1.79 39.47
C ASP A 113 15.60 0.28 39.75
N ARG A 114 14.45 -0.24 40.19
CA ARG A 114 14.24 -1.69 40.27
C ARG A 114 14.37 -2.30 38.88
N ALA A 115 14.87 -3.53 38.78
CA ALA A 115 15.07 -4.22 37.50
C ALA A 115 13.80 -4.27 36.61
N ALA A 116 12.61 -4.38 37.23
CA ALA A 116 11.34 -4.33 36.51
C ALA A 116 11.06 -2.96 35.86
N VAL A 117 11.43 -1.86 36.55
CA VAL A 117 11.26 -0.49 36.06
C VAL A 117 12.23 -0.24 34.90
N LYS A 118 13.50 -0.65 35.02
CA LYS A 118 14.48 -0.56 33.91
C LYS A 118 13.98 -1.26 32.64
N ARG A 119 13.48 -2.50 32.76
CA ARG A 119 12.90 -3.24 31.62
C ARG A 119 11.71 -2.52 30.98
N LEU A 120 10.86 -1.86 31.78
CA LEU A 120 9.72 -1.09 31.27
C LEU A 120 10.16 0.18 30.55
N LYS A 121 11.15 0.90 31.10
CA LYS A 121 11.77 2.08 30.45
C LYS A 121 12.43 1.69 29.11
N GLN A 122 13.20 0.61 29.08
CA GLN A 122 13.78 0.06 27.84
C GLN A 122 12.73 -0.34 26.82
N LYS A 123 11.66 -1.01 27.27
CA LYS A 123 10.55 -1.39 26.39
C LYS A 123 9.87 -0.15 25.82
N HIS A 124 9.66 0.89 26.62
CA HIS A 124 9.06 2.15 26.18
C HIS A 124 9.94 2.86 25.16
N ASN A 125 11.24 3.01 25.45
CA ASN A 125 12.19 3.68 24.56
C ASN A 125 12.39 2.93 23.23
N SER A 126 12.17 1.61 23.20
CA SER A 126 12.25 0.78 21.98
C SER A 126 10.92 0.57 21.25
N ILE A 127 9.81 1.23 21.67
CA ILE A 127 8.49 1.07 21.01
C ILE A 127 8.56 1.42 19.53
N VAL A 128 9.24 2.51 19.17
CA VAL A 128 9.29 2.98 17.78
C VAL A 128 10.04 1.98 16.89
N GLU A 129 11.21 1.51 17.33
CA GLU A 129 12.00 0.50 16.62
C GLU A 129 11.23 -0.81 16.46
N ARG A 130 10.56 -1.29 17.52
CA ARG A 130 9.72 -2.50 17.46
C ARG A 130 8.52 -2.32 16.54
N SER A 131 7.92 -1.13 16.51
CA SER A 131 6.80 -0.82 15.63
C SER A 131 7.23 -0.86 14.17
N LEU A 132 8.42 -0.33 13.85
CA LEU A 132 9.00 -0.44 12.50
C LEU A 132 9.28 -1.89 12.11
N GLY A 133 9.85 -2.68 13.02
CA GLY A 133 10.08 -4.11 12.80
C GLY A 133 8.78 -4.89 12.58
N ALA A 134 7.74 -4.59 13.36
CA ALA A 134 6.41 -5.19 13.19
C ALA A 134 5.74 -4.77 11.87
N LEU A 135 5.88 -3.50 11.46
CA LEU A 135 5.39 -3.01 10.17
C LEU A 135 6.09 -3.71 9.00
N LEU A 136 7.40 -3.94 9.09
CA LEU A 136 8.15 -4.69 8.09
C LEU A 136 7.66 -6.15 8.00
N ALA A 137 7.46 -6.81 9.14
CA ALA A 137 6.92 -8.17 9.18
C ALA A 137 5.49 -8.24 8.59
N PHE A 138 4.65 -7.26 8.92
CA PHE A 138 3.30 -7.16 8.38
C PHE A 138 3.31 -6.91 6.87
N SER A 139 4.25 -6.10 6.37
CA SER A 139 4.46 -5.88 4.94
C SER A 139 4.81 -7.17 4.19
N TRP A 140 5.69 -8.01 4.75
CA TRP A 140 5.97 -9.33 4.17
C TRP A 140 4.73 -10.22 4.11
N VAL A 141 3.89 -10.20 5.13
CA VAL A 141 2.64 -10.96 5.13
C VAL A 141 1.70 -10.44 4.04
N MET A 142 1.56 -9.13 3.89
CA MET A 142 0.73 -8.54 2.83
C MET A 142 1.23 -8.93 1.44
N TYR A 143 2.55 -8.87 1.19
CA TYR A 143 3.13 -9.35 -0.07
C TYR A 143 2.81 -10.82 -0.35
N LEU A 144 2.86 -11.68 0.67
CA LEU A 144 2.51 -13.09 0.50
C LEU A 144 1.01 -13.28 0.22
N LEU A 145 0.16 -12.48 0.85
CA LEU A 145 -1.28 -12.49 0.61
C LEU A 145 -1.62 -11.97 -0.79
N ASP A 146 -1.00 -10.89 -1.24
CA ASP A 146 -1.19 -10.34 -2.59
C ASP A 146 -0.67 -11.31 -3.65
N LEU A 147 0.51 -11.89 -3.45
CA LEU A 147 1.03 -12.94 -4.32
C LEU A 147 0.08 -14.14 -4.40
N GLY A 148 -0.48 -14.56 -3.25
CA GLY A 148 -1.46 -15.63 -3.19
C GLY A 148 -2.75 -15.28 -3.95
N LEU A 149 -3.27 -14.06 -3.77
CA LEU A 149 -4.47 -13.55 -4.42
C LEU A 149 -4.28 -13.47 -5.94
N MET A 150 -3.17 -12.88 -6.38
CA MET A 150 -2.84 -12.75 -7.81
C MET A 150 -2.59 -14.11 -8.44
N SER A 151 -1.90 -15.01 -7.74
CA SER A 151 -1.67 -16.39 -8.22
C SER A 151 -2.97 -17.17 -8.29
N TRP A 152 -3.92 -16.93 -7.39
CA TRP A 152 -5.24 -17.54 -7.43
C TRP A 152 -6.08 -17.01 -8.60
N LEU A 153 -6.05 -15.70 -8.84
CA LEU A 153 -6.85 -15.07 -9.90
C LEU A 153 -6.33 -15.39 -11.31
N TYR A 154 -5.01 -15.36 -11.50
CA TYR A 154 -4.39 -15.52 -12.83
C TYR A 154 -3.83 -16.91 -13.09
N SER A 155 -3.73 -17.78 -12.07
CA SER A 155 -3.20 -19.15 -12.14
C SER A 155 -1.94 -19.28 -13.02
N PRO A 156 -0.74 -19.01 -12.49
CA PRO A 156 0.50 -19.09 -13.27
C PRO A 156 0.84 -20.52 -13.73
N LEU A 157 0.16 -21.53 -13.17
CA LEU A 157 0.24 -22.92 -13.59
C LEU A 157 -1.05 -23.30 -14.32
N ASN A 158 -0.91 -23.98 -15.46
CA ASN A 158 -2.04 -24.58 -16.16
C ASN A 158 -2.52 -25.86 -15.44
N GLU A 159 -3.62 -26.45 -15.91
CA GLU A 159 -4.19 -27.68 -15.33
C GLU A 159 -3.22 -28.87 -15.31
N MET A 160 -2.20 -28.86 -16.18
CA MET A 160 -1.15 -29.89 -16.26
C MET A 160 0.09 -29.56 -15.43
N GLY A 161 0.12 -28.42 -14.73
CA GLY A 161 1.26 -27.97 -13.92
C GLY A 161 2.39 -27.31 -14.72
N GLU A 162 2.17 -26.98 -15.99
CA GLU A 162 3.13 -26.21 -16.79
C GLU A 162 2.98 -24.71 -16.52
N LEU A 163 4.10 -24.00 -16.58
CA LEU A 163 4.16 -22.57 -16.31
C LEU A 163 3.66 -21.75 -17.51
N ASP A 164 2.58 -21.00 -17.33
CA ASP A 164 2.20 -19.94 -18.26
C ASP A 164 2.96 -18.66 -17.93
N ILE A 165 3.97 -18.35 -18.75
CA ILE A 165 4.80 -17.16 -18.60
C ILE A 165 3.96 -15.88 -18.61
N LYS A 166 2.88 -15.82 -19.41
CA LYS A 166 2.04 -14.61 -19.47
C LYS A 166 1.27 -14.42 -18.17
N ALA A 167 0.73 -15.49 -17.61
CA ALA A 167 0.05 -15.47 -16.31
C ALA A 167 1.04 -15.11 -15.19
N LEU A 168 2.22 -15.72 -15.17
CA LEU A 168 3.28 -15.38 -14.22
C LEU A 168 3.67 -13.90 -14.30
N MET A 169 3.85 -13.36 -15.50
CA MET A 169 4.17 -11.94 -15.68
C MET A 169 3.06 -11.03 -15.17
N ARG A 170 1.78 -11.40 -15.36
CA ARG A 170 0.65 -10.66 -14.78
C ARG A 170 0.67 -10.70 -13.25
N VAL A 171 0.94 -11.86 -12.66
CA VAL A 171 1.10 -11.98 -11.20
C VAL A 171 2.23 -11.09 -10.70
N LEU A 172 3.41 -11.15 -11.32
CA LEU A 172 4.56 -10.36 -10.90
C LEU A 172 4.35 -8.85 -11.10
N LEU A 173 3.71 -8.43 -12.19
CA LEU A 173 3.35 -7.03 -12.40
C LEU A 173 2.23 -6.55 -11.45
N GLY A 174 1.32 -7.45 -11.10
CA GLY A 174 0.31 -7.26 -10.06
C GLY A 174 0.93 -6.89 -8.72
N VAL A 175 1.88 -7.72 -8.28
CA VAL A 175 2.48 -7.65 -6.94
C VAL A 175 3.62 -6.64 -6.83
N PHE A 176 4.41 -6.44 -7.89
CA PHE A 176 5.63 -5.63 -7.83
C PHE A 176 5.66 -4.45 -8.80
N GLY A 177 4.68 -4.32 -9.68
CA GLY A 177 4.73 -3.33 -10.76
C GLY A 177 4.79 -1.90 -10.23
N VAL A 178 3.96 -1.58 -9.24
CA VAL A 178 3.87 -0.23 -8.67
C VAL A 178 5.14 0.10 -7.88
N GLU A 179 5.66 -0.86 -7.12
CA GLU A 179 6.90 -0.78 -6.34
C GLU A 179 8.10 -0.46 -7.23
N VAL A 180 8.23 -1.17 -8.34
CA VAL A 180 9.34 -0.99 -9.29
C VAL A 180 9.31 0.42 -9.86
N VAL A 181 8.12 0.95 -10.20
CA VAL A 181 7.98 2.32 -10.67
C VAL A 181 8.32 3.33 -9.57
N ILE A 182 7.80 3.15 -8.37
CA ILE A 182 8.06 4.05 -7.24
C ILE A 182 9.53 4.05 -6.86
N LEU A 183 10.16 2.88 -6.78
CA LEU A 183 11.59 2.74 -6.50
C LEU A 183 12.42 3.41 -7.60
N GLY A 184 12.07 3.22 -8.88
CA GLY A 184 12.70 3.92 -10.00
C GLY A 184 12.57 5.44 -9.89
N LEU A 185 11.37 5.97 -9.62
CA LEU A 185 11.15 7.40 -9.41
C LEU A 185 11.93 7.94 -8.22
N THR A 186 12.00 7.18 -7.14
CA THR A 186 12.71 7.54 -5.90
C THR A 186 14.22 7.56 -6.13
N LEU A 187 14.78 6.56 -6.82
CA LEU A 187 16.19 6.52 -7.20
C LEU A 187 16.58 7.68 -8.10
N ILE A 188 15.76 7.98 -9.13
CA ILE A 188 16.04 9.12 -10.02
C ILE A 188 16.00 10.43 -9.21
N SER A 189 15.04 10.58 -8.31
CA SER A 189 14.89 11.81 -7.52
C SER A 189 15.98 11.97 -6.46
N ASN A 190 16.44 10.88 -5.85
CA ASN A 190 17.45 10.92 -4.80
C ASN A 190 18.88 10.96 -5.31
N ILE A 191 19.20 10.16 -6.33
CA ILE A 191 20.58 9.97 -6.80
C ILE A 191 20.90 10.94 -7.93
N ILE A 192 19.96 11.15 -8.85
CA ILE A 192 20.25 11.82 -10.11
C ILE A 192 19.83 13.30 -10.11
N ASP A 193 18.82 13.66 -9.31
CA ASP A 193 18.30 15.04 -9.21
C ASP A 193 17.99 15.47 -7.77
N PRO A 194 19.01 15.48 -6.88
CA PRO A 194 18.82 15.73 -5.44
C PRO A 194 18.32 17.16 -5.13
N GLN A 195 18.46 18.11 -6.07
CA GLN A 195 17.92 19.47 -5.93
C GLN A 195 16.39 19.50 -5.94
N SER A 196 15.74 18.45 -6.42
CA SER A 196 14.27 18.32 -6.38
C SER A 196 13.73 17.99 -4.99
N ILE A 197 14.58 17.58 -4.04
CA ILE A 197 14.19 17.23 -2.68
C ILE A 197 14.15 18.48 -1.81
N LYS A 198 12.94 18.90 -1.42
CA LYS A 198 12.76 19.95 -0.41
C LYS A 198 13.11 19.37 0.97
N TYR A 199 14.33 19.63 1.43
CA TYR A 199 14.72 19.34 2.81
C TYR A 199 13.85 20.15 3.77
N GLN A 200 13.19 19.51 4.72
CA GLN A 200 12.77 20.22 5.94
C GLN A 200 14.06 20.48 6.72
N LYS A 201 14.44 21.76 6.86
CA LYS A 201 15.56 22.14 7.73
C LYS A 201 15.22 21.66 9.13
N ALA A 202 16.04 20.76 9.68
CA ALA A 202 15.96 20.41 11.08
C ALA A 202 16.15 21.71 11.88
N GLU A 203 15.15 22.09 12.68
CA GLU A 203 15.32 23.19 13.64
C GLU A 203 16.45 22.79 14.58
N GLN A 204 17.56 23.53 14.52
CA GLN A 204 18.65 23.35 15.48
C GLN A 204 18.08 23.67 16.86
N LYS A 205 17.95 22.64 17.71
CA LYS A 205 17.65 22.86 19.12
C LYS A 205 18.75 23.78 19.68
N PRO A 206 18.40 24.86 20.41
CA PRO A 206 19.40 25.61 21.15
C PRO A 206 20.11 24.64 22.09
N VAL A 207 21.45 24.64 22.02
CA VAL A 207 22.29 23.89 22.94
C VAL A 207 21.93 24.36 24.33
N ARG A 208 21.35 23.48 25.16
CA ARG A 208 21.21 23.76 26.59
C ARG A 208 22.62 23.73 27.15
N GLU A 209 23.18 24.91 27.42
CA GLU A 209 24.34 25.06 28.29
C GLU A 209 23.93 24.53 29.67
N TYR A 210 24.62 23.49 30.13
CA TYR A 210 24.50 22.93 31.48
C TYR A 210 25.55 23.56 32.38
#